data_AF-A0A8T2K817-F1
#
_entry.id   AF-A0A8T2K817-F1
#
_cell.length_a   1.000
_cell.length_b   1.000
_cell.length_c   1.000
_cell.angle_alpha   90.00
_cell.angle_beta   90.00
_cell.angle_gamma   90.00
#
_symmetry.space_group_name_H-M   'P 1'
#
loop_
_entity.id
_entity.type
_entity.pdbx_description
1 polymer ?
#
loop_
_entity_poly.entity_id
_entity_poly.type
_entity_poly.pdbx_seq_one_letter_code
_entity_poly.pdbx_strand_id
1 'polypeptide(L)' 'MDLLCYHGKISKLEGENLLVNHGKNGSYLLRDSETVAGAFCLCLLFGRLIYTYRIFQDRNGFYKIQVNR' A
#
# COMPACT_ATOMS: atom_id res chain seq x y z
N MET A 1 8.01 7.77 -9.91
CA MET A 1 6.70 7.18 -10.22
C MET A 1 5.65 8.19 -9.76
N ASP A 2 5.16 9.04 -10.67
CA ASP A 2 4.08 9.98 -10.36
C ASP A 2 2.74 9.29 -10.52
N LEU A 3 2.43 8.42 -9.56
CA LEU A 3 1.09 7.89 -9.38
C LEU A 3 0.40 8.73 -8.32
N LEU A 4 -0.77 9.28 -8.61
CA LEU A 4 -1.58 10.07 -7.67
C LEU A 4 -1.90 9.31 -6.37
N CYS A 5 -1.87 7.98 -6.42
CA CYS A 5 -2.09 7.12 -5.27
C CYS A 5 -0.81 6.75 -4.51
N TYR A 6 0.38 7.25 -4.90
CA TYR A 6 1.64 6.96 -4.23
C TYR A 6 2.00 8.08 -3.25
N HIS A 7 2.11 7.72 -1.97
CA HIS A 7 2.33 8.67 -0.88
C HIS A 7 3.76 8.63 -0.33
N GLY A 8 4.68 7.88 -0.94
CA GLY A 8 6.05 7.77 -0.47
C GLY A 8 6.17 7.13 0.91
N LYS A 9 7.04 7.70 1.76
CA LYS A 9 7.43 7.17 3.08
C LYS A 9 6.49 7.59 4.21
N ILE A 10 5.18 7.44 4.01
CA ILE A 10 4.23 7.56 5.12
C ILE A 10 4.18 6.27 5.93
N SER A 11 3.95 6.40 7.23
CA SER A 11 3.79 5.28 8.15
C SER A 11 2.51 4.48 7.85
N LYS A 12 2.43 3.26 8.40
CA LYS A 12 1.19 2.47 8.36
C LYS A 12 0.00 3.26 8.91
N LEU A 13 0.19 3.90 10.07
CA LEU A 13 -0.85 4.63 10.76
C LEU A 13 -1.35 5.84 9.96
N GLU A 14 -0.43 6.61 9.37
CA GLU A 14 -0.80 7.74 8.49
C GLU A 14 -1.61 7.25 7.28
N GLY A 15 -1.20 6.14 6.65
CA GLY A 15 -1.94 5.54 5.54
C GLY A 15 -3.33 5.05 5.95
N GLU A 16 -3.46 4.45 7.14
CA GLU A 16 -4.75 4.01 7.67
C GLU A 16 -5.69 5.20 7.94
N ASN A 17 -5.16 6.27 8.54
CA ASN A 17 -5.92 7.49 8.79
C ASN A 17 -6.43 8.13 7.49
N LEU A 18 -5.60 8.19 6.43
CA LEU A 18 -6.02 8.71 5.13
C LEU A 18 -7.18 7.91 4.54
N LEU A 19 -7.11 6.58 4.61
CA LEU A 19 -8.16 5.70 4.11
C LEU A 19 -9.45 5.83 4.92
N VAL A 20 -9.36 5.87 6.24
CA VAL A 20 -10.51 6.05 7.14
C VAL A 20 -11.18 7.40 6.90
N ASN A 21 -10.40 8.47 6.79
CA ASN A 21 -10.91 9.81 6.52
C ASN A 21 -11.61 9.91 5.16
N HIS A 22 -11.13 9.21 4.15
CA HIS A 22 -11.80 9.14 2.84
C HIS A 22 -13.07 8.27 2.87
N GLY A 23 -13.09 7.21 3.69
CA GLY A 23 -14.30 6.47 4.09
C GLY A 23 -15.01 5.65 2.99
N LYS A 24 -14.56 5.70 1.74
CA LYS A 24 -15.17 5.00 0.61
C LYS A 24 -14.61 3.57 0.47
N ASN A 25 -15.48 2.56 0.38
CA ASN A 25 -15.06 1.20 0.02
C ASN A 25 -14.33 1.21 -1.34
N GLY A 26 -13.22 0.48 -1.42
CA GLY A 26 -12.34 0.44 -2.59
C GLY A 26 -11.29 1.56 -2.61
N SER A 27 -11.26 2.46 -1.61
CA SER A 27 -10.17 3.44 -1.49
C SER A 27 -8.85 2.74 -1.28
N TYR A 28 -7.81 3.20 -1.95
CA TYR A 28 -6.49 2.60 -1.87
C TYR A 28 -5.38 3.65 -1.93
N LEU A 29 -4.21 3.26 -1.43
CA LEU A 29 -2.97 3.99 -1.58
C LEU A 29 -1.78 3.04 -1.66
N LEU A 30 -0.70 3.54 -2.25
CA LEU A 30 0.62 2.94 -2.26
C LEU A 30 1.54 3.76 -1.35
N ARG A 31 2.37 3.06 -0.58
CA ARG A 31 3.43 3.66 0.25
C ARG A 31 4.65 2.76 0.29
N ASP A 32 5.78 3.30 0.75
CA ASP A 32 6.97 2.49 1.04
C ASP A 32 6.71 1.52 2.20
N SER A 33 7.33 0.33 2.14
CA SER A 33 7.27 -0.62 3.23
C SER A 33 8.21 -0.21 4.36
N GLU A 34 7.67 -0.06 5.57
CA GLU A 34 8.46 0.26 6.77
C GLU A 34 9.38 -0.89 7.21
N THR A 35 9.02 -2.13 6.85
CA THR A 35 9.72 -3.33 7.34
C THR A 35 10.61 -3.99 6.29
N VAL A 36 10.48 -3.63 5.01
CA VAL A 36 11.23 -4.25 3.91
C VAL A 36 11.70 -3.17 2.95
N ALA A 37 13.00 -2.86 2.99
CA ALA A 37 13.59 -1.85 2.12
C ALA A 37 13.36 -2.16 0.63
N GLY A 38 12.94 -1.14 -0.13
CA GLY A 38 12.68 -1.27 -1.57
C GLY A 38 11.36 -1.96 -1.94
N ALA A 39 10.59 -2.44 -0.96
CA ALA A 39 9.24 -2.95 -1.19
C ALA A 39 8.20 -1.85 -0.99
N PHE A 40 7.05 -2.00 -1.64
CA PHE A 40 5.89 -1.14 -1.45
C PHE A 40 4.79 -1.87 -0.66
N CYS A 41 3.87 -1.12 -0.11
CA CYS A 41 2.62 -1.59 0.49
C CYS A 41 1.45 -1.00 -0.28
N LEU A 42 0.59 -1.86 -0.83
CA LEU A 42 -0.75 -1.51 -1.29
C LEU A 42 -1.72 -1.64 -0.12
N CYS A 43 -2.30 -0.53 0.31
CA CYS A 43 -3.31 -0.48 1.36
C CYS A 43 -4.69 -0.24 0.73
N LEU A 44 -5.68 -1.07 1.05
CA LEU A 44 -7.04 -1.04 0.49
C LEU A 44 -8.06 -1.05 1.63
N LEU A 45 -8.97 -0.07 1.65
CA LEU A 45 -10.14 -0.07 2.53
C LEU A 45 -11.30 -0.84 1.88
N PHE A 46 -11.74 -1.91 2.54
CA PHE A 46 -12.93 -2.65 2.12
C PHE A 46 -13.66 -3.21 3.34
N GLY A 47 -14.97 -2.94 3.44
CA GLY A 47 -15.78 -3.48 4.54
C GLY A 47 -15.32 -3.02 5.93
N ARG A 48 -14.82 -1.78 6.05
CA ARG A 48 -14.22 -1.20 7.27
C ARG A 48 -12.91 -1.86 7.73
N LEU A 49 -12.33 -2.74 6.91
CA LEU A 49 -11.01 -3.33 7.15
C LEU A 49 -10.01 -2.74 6.16
N ILE A 50 -8.77 -2.58 6.62
CA ILE A 50 -7.66 -2.15 5.78
C ILE A 50 -6.79 -3.37 5.48
N TYR A 51 -6.80 -3.78 4.21
CA TYR A 51 -5.97 -4.85 3.69
C TYR A 51 -4.64 -4.27 3.24
N THR A 52 -3.53 -4.87 3.66
CA THR A 52 -2.19 -4.46 3.25
C THR A 52 -1.50 -5.59 2.50
N TYR A 53 -1.15 -5.35 1.24
CA TYR A 53 -0.43 -6.28 0.40
C TYR A 53 0.96 -5.74 0.11
N ARG A 54 1.99 -6.54 0.33
CA ARG A 54 3.37 -6.14 0.03
C ARG A 54 3.69 -6.41 -1.43
N ILE A 55 4.29 -5.43 -2.10
CA ILE A 55 4.74 -5.49 -3.49
C ILE A 55 6.26 -5.45 -3.50
N PHE A 56 6.86 -6.44 -4.15
CA PHE A 56 8.31 -6.53 -4.35
C PHE A 56 8.65 -6.26 -5.80
N GLN A 57 9.75 -5.57 -6.04
CA GLN A 57 10.36 -5.51 -7.36
C GLN A 57 11.37 -6.65 -7.51
N ASP A 58 11.31 -7.39 -8.62
CA ASP A 58 12.32 -8.38 -8.96
C ASP A 58 13.50 -7.76 -9.73
N ARG A 59 14.53 -8.57 -10.00
CA ARG A 59 15.77 -8.12 -10.67
C ARG A 59 15.54 -7.63 -12.09
N ASN A 60 14.44 -8.04 -12.72
CA ASN A 60 14.08 -7.65 -14.08
C ASN A 60 13.19 -6.39 -14.09
N GLY A 61 12.93 -5.81 -12.92
CA GLY A 61 12.11 -4.62 -12.76
C GLY A 61 10.61 -4.87 -12.64
N PHE A 62 10.17 -6.14 -12.64
CA PHE A 62 8.74 -6.47 -12.50
C PHE A 62 8.29 -6.39 -11.05
N TYR A 63 7.04 -5.99 -10.85
CA TYR A 63 6.42 -5.90 -9.53
C TYR A 63 5.53 -7.12 -9.25
N LYS A 64 5.68 -7.72 -8.07
CA LYS A 64 4.92 -8.90 -7.63
C LYS A 64 4.29 -8.65 -6.27
N ILE A 65 3.00 -8.94 -6.14
CA ILE A 65 2.28 -8.90 -4.87
C ILE A 65 2.51 -10.23 -4.13
N GLN A 66 2.88 -10.14 -2.85
CA GLN A 66 2.83 -11.29 -1.95
C GLN A 66 1.38 -11.50 -1.48
N VAL A 67 0.82 -12.65 -1.85
CA VAL A 67 -0.44 -13.15 -1.29
C VAL A 67 -0.12 -14.27 -0.30
N ASN A 68 -0.59 -14.15 0.94
CA ASN A 68 -0.53 -15.27 1.87
C ASN A 68 -1.66 -16.24 1.50
N ARG A 69 -1.30 -17.50 1.21
CA ARG A 69 -2.26 -18.62 1.18
C ARG A 69 -2.51 -19.10 2.60
#